data_AF-A0A1F3S638-F1
#
_entry.id   AF-A0A1F3S638-F1
#
_cell.length_a   1.000
_cell.length_b   1.000
_cell.length_c   1.000
_cell.angle_alpha   90.00
_cell.angle_beta   90.00
_cell.angle_gamma   90.00
#
_symmetry.space_group_name_H-M   'P 1'
#
loop_
_entity.id
_entity.type
_entity.pdbx_description
1 polymer ?
#
loop_
_entity_poly.entity_id
_entity_poly.type
_entity_poly.pdbx_seq_one_letter_code
_entity_poly.pdbx_strand_id
1 'polypeptide(L)'
;MKSLYSSTMALVFTMVFSASYAQQLHFTSIQRTDGTAFFSLNDKSGQLSFMLDYGSSAGTWKNYGGTIRSTGGSTLLLSTISREDGTAFFSLDNATGQLYYMLDYGSSAGTWKSYGATLAGRSGANYQFTAIQRTDGTAFFAQDAQTGQMYYLLDYGSDPGNWKSYGGVIGE
;
A
#
# COMPACT_ATOMS: atom_id res chain seq x y z
N MET A 1 -8.81 47.45 -55.69
CA MET A 1 -9.95 47.00 -54.86
C MET A 1 -9.42 46.63 -53.48
N LYS A 2 -9.95 47.26 -52.43
CA LYS A 2 -9.46 47.10 -51.05
C LYS A 2 -9.97 45.78 -50.46
N SER A 3 -9.07 44.94 -49.98
CA SER A 3 -9.40 43.73 -49.21
C SER A 3 -9.77 44.13 -47.77
N LEU A 4 -10.96 43.75 -47.31
CA LEU A 4 -11.40 43.91 -45.93
C LEU A 4 -10.83 42.78 -45.07
N TYR A 5 -10.00 43.15 -44.09
CA TYR A 5 -9.55 42.23 -43.04
C TYR A 5 -10.72 41.90 -42.10
N SER A 6 -11.19 40.66 -42.13
CA SER A 6 -12.07 40.11 -41.10
C SER A 6 -11.19 39.67 -39.92
N SER A 7 -11.27 40.39 -38.79
CA SER A 7 -10.59 40.00 -37.57
C SER A 7 -11.50 39.12 -36.74
N THR A 8 -11.26 37.81 -36.75
CA THR A 8 -11.95 36.87 -35.86
C THR A 8 -11.31 36.95 -34.48
N MET A 9 -12.02 37.48 -33.48
CA MET A 9 -11.62 37.36 -32.08
C MET A 9 -11.83 35.91 -31.62
N ALA A 10 -10.75 35.22 -31.28
CA ALA A 10 -10.81 33.96 -30.56
C ALA A 10 -10.78 34.24 -29.05
N LEU A 11 -11.87 33.90 -28.37
CA LEU A 11 -11.91 33.86 -26.90
C LEU A 11 -11.22 32.57 -26.45
N VAL A 12 -9.99 32.67 -25.93
CA VAL A 12 -9.27 31.53 -25.36
C VAL A 12 -9.60 31.46 -23.87
N PHE A 13 -10.36 30.43 -23.47
CA PHE A 13 -10.59 30.11 -22.07
C PHE A 13 -9.51 29.12 -21.63
N THR A 14 -8.51 29.60 -20.88
CA THR A 14 -7.51 28.71 -20.28
C THR A 14 -8.07 28.16 -18.97
N MET A 15 -8.57 26.91 -18.98
CA MET A 15 -8.81 26.18 -17.73
C MET A 15 -7.47 25.63 -17.23
N VAL A 16 -6.98 26.18 -16.11
CA VAL A 16 -5.89 25.56 -15.35
C VAL A 16 -6.51 24.52 -14.43
N PHE A 17 -6.38 23.25 -14.74
CA PHE A 17 -6.68 22.18 -13.80
C PHE A 17 -5.55 22.12 -12.77
N SER A 18 -5.84 22.43 -11.51
CA SER A 18 -4.98 22.04 -10.40
C SER A 18 -5.11 20.52 -10.25
N ALA A 19 -4.11 19.76 -10.71
CA ALA A 19 -4.02 18.35 -10.35
C ALA A 19 -3.62 18.26 -8.87
N SER A 20 -4.59 18.30 -7.97
CA SER A 20 -4.35 17.98 -6.57
C SER A 20 -5.57 17.28 -6.00
N TYR A 21 -5.31 16.24 -5.20
CA TYR A 21 -6.26 15.27 -4.61
C TYR A 21 -6.61 14.03 -5.43
N ALA A 22 -5.70 13.49 -6.24
CA ALA A 22 -5.75 12.04 -6.46
C ALA A 22 -5.53 11.36 -5.09
N GLN A 23 -6.48 10.53 -4.66
CA GLN A 23 -6.26 9.67 -3.49
C GLN A 23 -5.14 8.71 -3.87
N GLN A 24 -4.03 8.76 -3.14
CA GLN A 24 -2.97 7.77 -3.27
C GLN A 24 -3.46 6.52 -2.55
N LEU A 25 -3.74 5.49 -3.34
CA LEU A 25 -4.31 4.23 -2.91
C LEU A 25 -3.38 3.10 -3.32
N HIS A 26 -3.10 2.19 -2.39
CA HIS A 26 -2.42 0.94 -2.70
C HIS A 26 -3.44 -0.21 -2.78
N PHE A 27 -3.44 -0.94 -3.89
CA PHE A 27 -4.44 -1.95 -4.21
C PHE A 27 -3.87 -3.38 -4.13
N THR A 28 -4.70 -4.33 -3.71
CA THR A 28 -4.44 -5.77 -3.81
C THR A 28 -5.75 -6.55 -3.87
N SER A 29 -5.69 -7.83 -4.22
CA SER A 29 -6.84 -8.73 -4.22
C SER A 29 -6.47 -10.12 -3.73
N ILE A 30 -7.48 -10.83 -3.21
CA ILE A 30 -7.37 -12.23 -2.78
C ILE A 30 -8.54 -12.99 -3.38
N GLN A 31 -8.25 -14.11 -4.02
CA GLN A 31 -9.26 -15.08 -4.44
C GLN A 31 -9.81 -15.83 -3.22
N ARG A 32 -11.13 -15.95 -3.15
CA ARG A 32 -11.89 -16.72 -2.16
C ARG A 32 -12.76 -17.74 -2.89
N THR A 33 -13.40 -18.63 -2.13
CA THR A 33 -14.28 -19.68 -2.67
C THR A 33 -15.40 -19.11 -3.54
N ASP A 34 -16.03 -18.02 -3.10
CA ASP A 34 -17.23 -17.47 -3.73
C ASP A 34 -16.94 -16.37 -4.76
N GLY A 35 -15.67 -15.95 -4.89
CA GLY A 35 -15.24 -14.85 -5.76
C GLY A 35 -13.99 -14.16 -5.25
N THR A 36 -13.79 -12.89 -5.59
CA THR A 36 -12.61 -12.10 -5.25
C THR A 36 -12.93 -11.04 -4.21
N ALA A 37 -12.06 -10.93 -3.20
CA ALA A 37 -12.02 -9.77 -2.32
C ALA A 37 -10.94 -8.80 -2.82
N PHE A 38 -11.33 -7.54 -2.99
CA PHE A 38 -10.45 -6.44 -3.36
C PHE A 38 -10.19 -5.57 -2.14
N PHE A 39 -8.98 -5.06 -2.02
CA PHE A 39 -8.56 -4.22 -0.91
C PHE A 39 -7.83 -2.99 -1.42
N SER A 40 -8.07 -1.87 -0.77
CA SER A 40 -7.41 -0.61 -1.04
C SER A 40 -7.00 0.03 0.27
N LEU A 41 -5.75 0.45 0.39
CA LEU A 41 -5.24 1.18 1.55
C LEU A 41 -5.06 2.65 1.16
N ASN A 42 -5.62 3.56 1.96
CA ASN A 42 -5.34 4.98 1.80
C ASN A 42 -3.94 5.30 2.32
N ASP A 43 -3.04 5.77 1.46
CA ASP A 43 -1.64 6.04 1.81
C ASP A 43 -1.47 7.06 2.94
N LYS A 44 -2.40 8.02 3.05
CA LYS A 44 -2.31 9.11 4.02
C LYS A 44 -2.71 8.66 5.41
N SER A 45 -3.84 7.97 5.54
CA SER A 45 -4.38 7.56 6.85
C SER A 45 -4.05 6.11 7.22
N GLY A 46 -3.82 5.25 6.23
CA GLY A 46 -3.81 3.80 6.42
C GLY A 46 -5.21 3.22 6.66
N GLN A 47 -6.27 3.93 6.28
CA GLN A 47 -7.61 3.33 6.26
C GLN A 47 -7.66 2.24 5.20
N LEU A 48 -7.99 1.02 5.60
CA LEU A 48 -8.31 -0.06 4.67
C LEU A 48 -9.76 0.06 4.23
N SER A 49 -10.00 -0.13 2.94
CA SER A 49 -11.33 -0.35 2.36
C SER A 49 -11.31 -1.67 1.59
N PHE A 50 -12.46 -2.34 1.53
CA PHE A 50 -12.62 -3.57 0.78
C PHE A 50 -13.88 -3.54 -0.08
N MET A 51 -13.88 -4.36 -1.13
CA MET A 51 -15.01 -4.61 -2.01
C MET A 51 -15.01 -6.11 -2.36
N LEU A 52 -16.19 -6.69 -2.52
CA LEU A 52 -16.35 -8.05 -3.04
C LEU A 52 -16.94 -7.98 -4.46
N ASP A 53 -16.63 -8.95 -5.33
CA ASP A 53 -17.36 -9.15 -6.60
C ASP A 53 -18.53 -10.14 -6.48
N TYR A 54 -18.77 -10.67 -5.27
CA TYR A 54 -19.81 -11.65 -4.99
C TYR A 54 -20.74 -11.22 -3.85
N GLY A 55 -21.88 -11.90 -3.77
CA GLY A 55 -22.93 -11.63 -2.78
C GLY A 55 -23.75 -10.37 -3.09
N SER A 56 -24.71 -10.07 -2.22
CA SER A 56 -25.67 -8.97 -2.42
C SER A 56 -25.07 -7.56 -2.33
N SER A 57 -23.85 -7.43 -1.79
CA SER A 57 -23.10 -6.16 -1.70
C SER A 57 -21.96 -6.06 -2.73
N ALA A 58 -21.95 -6.90 -3.77
CA ALA A 58 -20.93 -6.88 -4.79
C ALA A 58 -20.75 -5.47 -5.40
N GLY A 59 -19.51 -5.09 -5.71
CA GLY A 59 -19.19 -3.79 -6.31
C GLY A 59 -19.24 -2.59 -5.36
N THR A 60 -19.53 -2.80 -4.06
CA THR A 60 -19.59 -1.72 -3.07
C THR A 60 -18.35 -1.70 -2.18
N TRP A 61 -17.64 -0.56 -2.15
CA TRP A 61 -16.52 -0.34 -1.23
C TRP A 61 -16.99 -0.02 0.18
N LYS A 62 -16.37 -0.63 1.19
CA LYS A 62 -16.63 -0.40 2.62
C LYS A 62 -15.31 -0.22 3.37
N ASN A 63 -15.27 0.67 4.34
CA ASN A 63 -14.11 0.78 5.24
C ASN A 63 -14.05 -0.43 6.18
N TYR A 64 -12.84 -0.86 6.51
CA TYR A 64 -12.58 -1.92 7.46
C TYR A 64 -11.48 -1.52 8.44
N GLY A 65 -11.72 -1.78 9.72
CA GLY A 65 -10.78 -1.48 10.80
C GLY A 65 -10.51 0.02 10.99
N GLY A 66 -9.55 0.30 11.87
CA GLY A 66 -9.04 1.62 12.15
C GLY A 66 -8.03 2.13 11.11
N THR A 67 -7.43 3.27 11.41
CA THR A 67 -6.37 3.89 10.61
C THR A 67 -5.01 3.67 11.25
N ILE A 68 -3.94 3.67 10.46
CA ILE A 68 -2.56 3.64 10.97
C ILE A 68 -2.21 4.98 11.60
N ARG A 69 -2.71 6.09 11.02
CA ARG A 69 -2.44 7.47 11.44
C ARG A 69 -3.59 8.39 11.07
N SER A 70 -3.64 9.58 11.69
CA SER A 70 -4.65 10.59 11.38
C SER A 70 -4.40 11.27 10.03
N THR A 71 -3.15 11.65 9.78
CA THR A 71 -2.67 12.19 8.50
C THR A 71 -1.20 11.79 8.29
N GLY A 72 -0.78 11.67 7.04
CA GLY A 72 0.58 11.27 6.68
C GLY A 72 0.98 11.83 5.32
N GLY A 73 2.28 12.14 5.17
CA GLY A 73 2.87 12.63 3.93
C GLY A 73 3.60 11.55 3.12
N SER A 74 3.82 10.37 3.70
CA SER A 74 4.48 9.24 3.04
C SER A 74 3.47 8.26 2.44
N THR A 75 3.90 7.50 1.43
CA THR A 75 3.14 6.35 0.93
C THR A 75 3.15 5.21 1.93
N LEU A 76 2.02 4.52 2.05
CA LEU A 76 1.91 3.23 2.74
C LEU A 76 1.79 2.14 1.69
N LEU A 77 2.64 1.13 1.76
CA LEU A 77 2.57 -0.03 0.87
C LEU A 77 1.65 -1.07 1.51
N LEU A 78 0.86 -1.80 0.73
CA LEU A 78 -0.06 -2.83 1.24
C LEU A 78 0.34 -4.22 0.72
N SER A 79 0.37 -5.20 1.60
CA SER A 79 0.43 -6.62 1.26
C SER A 79 -0.56 -7.42 2.11
N THR A 80 -1.09 -8.51 1.57
CA THR A 80 -2.13 -9.31 2.22
C THR A 80 -1.85 -10.79 2.10
N ILE A 81 -2.23 -11.54 3.13
CA ILE A 81 -2.11 -12.99 3.16
C ILE A 81 -3.46 -13.57 3.59
N SER A 82 -3.98 -14.51 2.81
CA SER A 82 -5.10 -15.35 3.23
C SER A 82 -4.59 -16.46 4.15
N ARG A 83 -5.27 -16.62 5.28
CA ARG A 83 -5.06 -17.69 6.27
C ARG A 83 -6.37 -18.43 6.49
N GLU A 84 -6.31 -19.54 7.21
CA GLU A 84 -7.49 -20.36 7.55
C GLU A 84 -8.52 -19.56 8.36
N ASP A 85 -8.06 -18.79 9.35
CA ASP A 85 -8.92 -18.00 10.23
C ASP A 85 -9.41 -16.68 9.61
N GLY A 86 -8.82 -16.26 8.48
CA GLY A 86 -9.13 -14.98 7.84
C GLY A 86 -7.94 -14.37 7.10
N THR A 87 -7.97 -13.05 6.92
CA THR A 87 -6.96 -12.28 6.18
C THR A 87 -6.05 -11.52 7.15
N ALA A 88 -4.74 -11.62 6.92
CA ALA A 88 -3.76 -10.72 7.53
C ALA A 88 -3.40 -9.61 6.53
N PHE A 89 -3.42 -8.37 7.00
CA PHE A 89 -3.04 -7.17 6.27
C PHE A 89 -1.73 -6.64 6.83
N PHE A 90 -0.84 -6.24 5.95
CA PHE A 90 0.46 -5.69 6.30
C PHE A 90 0.69 -4.39 5.56
N SER A 91 1.27 -3.42 6.25
CA SER A 91 1.65 -2.17 5.62
C SER A 91 3.05 -1.73 6.00
N LEU A 92 3.83 -1.31 5.02
CA LEU A 92 5.15 -0.70 5.23
C LEU A 92 5.05 0.79 4.96
N ASP A 93 5.40 1.62 5.96
CA ASP A 93 5.55 3.05 5.77
C ASP A 93 6.84 3.33 5.00
N ASN A 94 6.68 3.85 3.79
CA ASN A 94 7.77 4.02 2.85
C ASN A 94 8.81 5.05 3.30
N ALA A 95 8.44 5.98 4.19
CA ALA A 95 9.35 6.99 4.71
C ALA A 95 10.10 6.54 5.97
N THR A 96 9.43 5.79 6.86
CA THR A 96 10.00 5.40 8.15
C THR A 96 10.55 3.98 8.16
N GLY A 97 10.17 3.15 7.19
CA GLY A 97 10.46 1.72 7.17
C GLY A 97 9.71 0.95 8.26
N GLN A 98 8.73 1.55 8.93
CA GLN A 98 7.94 0.87 9.96
C GLN A 98 6.94 -0.08 9.32
N LEU A 99 6.98 -1.35 9.73
CA LEU A 99 5.98 -2.36 9.39
C LEU A 99 4.80 -2.27 10.38
N TYR A 100 3.60 -2.38 9.84
CA TYR A 100 2.33 -2.47 10.56
C TYR A 100 1.59 -3.72 10.12
N TYR A 101 0.77 -4.27 11.01
CA TYR A 101 -0.15 -5.36 10.68
C TYR A 101 -1.53 -5.12 11.27
N MET A 102 -2.53 -5.70 10.61
CA MET A 102 -3.91 -5.78 11.08
C MET A 102 -4.47 -7.15 10.68
N LEU A 103 -5.25 -7.76 11.54
CA LEU A 103 -5.95 -9.02 11.26
C LEU A 103 -7.44 -8.73 11.08
N ASP A 104 -8.15 -9.51 10.26
CA ASP A 104 -9.62 -9.48 10.26
C ASP A 104 -10.29 -10.49 11.21
N TYR A 105 -9.47 -11.20 11.97
CA TYR A 105 -9.88 -12.24 12.91
C TYR A 105 -9.26 -12.04 14.30
N GLY A 106 -9.80 -12.78 15.27
CA GLY A 106 -9.38 -12.71 16.67
C GLY A 106 -9.91 -11.47 17.41
N SER A 107 -9.57 -11.36 18.69
CA SER A 107 -10.08 -10.31 19.58
C SER A 107 -9.58 -8.89 19.27
N SER A 108 -8.51 -8.75 18.48
CA SER A 108 -7.96 -7.46 18.04
C SER A 108 -8.26 -7.16 16.56
N ALA A 109 -9.25 -7.83 15.97
CA ALA A 109 -9.60 -7.64 14.56
C ALA A 109 -9.85 -6.16 14.25
N GLY A 110 -9.38 -5.72 13.07
CA GLY A 110 -9.55 -4.34 12.62
C GLY A 110 -8.65 -3.31 13.31
N THR A 111 -7.67 -3.73 14.13
CA THR A 111 -6.72 -2.81 14.78
C THR A 111 -5.33 -2.92 14.17
N TRP A 112 -4.79 -1.80 13.67
CA TRP A 112 -3.40 -1.72 13.23
C TRP A 112 -2.43 -1.68 14.41
N LYS A 113 -1.33 -2.44 14.30
CA LYS A 113 -0.25 -2.49 15.28
C LYS A 113 1.09 -2.39 14.56
N SER A 114 2.04 -1.64 15.11
CA SER A 114 3.43 -1.67 14.62
C SER A 114 4.07 -3.02 14.95
N TYR A 115 5.02 -3.44 14.12
CA TYR A 115 5.76 -4.68 14.31
C TYR A 115 7.22 -4.53 13.88
N GLY A 116 8.11 -5.09 14.70
CA GLY A 116 9.55 -5.12 14.43
C GLY A 116 10.22 -3.75 14.46
N ALA A 117 11.53 -3.79 14.22
CA ALA A 117 12.36 -2.62 13.97
C ALA A 117 12.01 -1.95 12.65
N THR A 118 12.33 -0.67 12.54
CA THR A 118 12.21 0.06 11.28
C THR A 118 13.27 -0.38 10.29
N LEU A 119 12.89 -0.51 9.02
CA LEU A 119 13.84 -0.70 7.93
C LEU A 119 14.66 0.58 7.80
N ALA A 120 15.90 0.57 8.31
CA ALA A 120 16.79 1.72 8.26
C ALA A 120 17.14 2.04 6.80
N GLY A 121 16.39 2.98 6.24
CA GLY A 121 16.58 3.51 4.89
C GLY A 121 17.26 4.87 4.91
N ARG A 122 18.00 5.17 3.85
CA ARG A 122 18.45 6.52 3.54
C ARG A 122 17.25 7.49 3.44
N SER A 123 17.50 8.77 3.65
CA SER A 123 16.51 9.82 3.35
C SER A 123 16.03 9.69 1.89
N GLY A 124 14.71 9.67 1.67
CA GLY A 124 14.11 9.51 0.34
C GLY A 124 14.04 8.06 -0.17
N ALA A 125 14.13 7.07 0.72
CA ALA A 125 13.91 5.67 0.36
C ALA A 125 12.54 5.48 -0.31
N ASN A 126 12.53 4.66 -1.36
CA ASN A 126 11.32 4.23 -2.04
C ASN A 126 11.37 2.72 -2.16
N TYR A 127 10.50 2.04 -1.44
CA TYR A 127 10.46 0.60 -1.35
C TYR A 127 9.34 0.01 -2.20
N GLN A 128 9.57 -1.20 -2.69
CA GLN A 128 8.50 -2.16 -2.97
C GLN A 128 8.39 -3.11 -1.78
N PHE A 129 7.20 -3.65 -1.52
CA PHE A 129 6.94 -4.46 -0.33
C PHE A 129 6.04 -5.66 -0.64
N THR A 130 6.36 -6.81 -0.04
CA THR A 130 5.49 -7.99 -0.07
C THR A 130 5.65 -8.83 1.20
N ALA A 131 4.57 -9.48 1.62
CA ALA A 131 4.54 -10.45 2.70
C ALA A 131 4.18 -11.83 2.15
N ILE A 132 4.86 -12.86 2.64
CA ILE A 132 4.65 -14.25 2.20
C ILE A 132 4.48 -15.14 3.42
N GLN A 133 3.41 -15.96 3.41
CA GLN A 133 3.21 -17.01 4.41
C GLN A 133 4.25 -18.11 4.23
N ARG A 134 4.87 -18.51 5.33
CA ARG A 134 5.78 -19.66 5.45
C ARG A 134 5.19 -20.63 6.47
N THR A 135 5.76 -21.83 6.56
CA THR A 135 5.35 -22.86 7.53
C THR A 135 5.48 -22.36 8.97
N ASP A 136 6.56 -21.66 9.27
CA ASP A 136 6.89 -21.24 10.64
C ASP A 136 6.36 -19.84 11.01
N GLY A 137 5.79 -19.10 10.04
CA GLY A 137 5.35 -17.73 10.24
C GLY A 137 5.27 -16.93 8.94
N THR A 138 5.44 -15.62 9.01
CA THR A 138 5.42 -14.68 7.89
C THR A 138 6.83 -14.18 7.59
N ALA A 139 7.19 -14.18 6.32
CA ALA A 139 8.38 -13.49 5.83
C ALA A 139 7.96 -12.21 5.11
N PHE A 140 8.62 -11.10 5.45
CA PHE A 140 8.41 -9.79 4.87
C PHE A 140 9.62 -9.44 4.01
N PHE A 141 9.38 -8.90 2.83
CA PHE A 141 10.43 -8.49 1.90
C PHE A 141 10.20 -7.06 1.46
N ALA A 142 11.28 -6.29 1.41
CA ALA A 142 11.29 -4.97 0.84
C ALA A 142 12.46 -4.85 -0.16
N GLN A 143 12.25 -4.11 -1.24
CA GLN A 143 13.31 -3.79 -2.20
C GLN A 143 13.44 -2.28 -2.31
N ASP A 144 14.64 -1.74 -2.12
CA ASP A 144 14.93 -0.35 -2.47
C ASP A 144 14.81 -0.19 -3.99
N ALA A 145 13.83 0.58 -4.44
CA ALA A 145 13.46 0.70 -5.86
C ALA A 145 14.51 1.43 -6.70
N GLN A 146 15.48 2.11 -6.07
CA GLN A 146 16.54 2.81 -6.80
C GLN A 146 17.82 1.99 -6.94
N THR A 147 18.13 1.16 -5.95
CA THR A 147 19.36 0.33 -5.94
C THR A 147 19.08 -1.13 -6.23
N GLY A 148 17.82 -1.57 -6.13
CA GLY A 148 17.45 -2.97 -6.18
C GLY A 148 17.86 -3.76 -4.93
N GLN A 149 18.44 -3.14 -3.89
CA GLN A 149 18.85 -3.82 -2.67
C GLN A 149 17.63 -4.48 -2.00
N MET A 150 17.73 -5.79 -1.78
CA MET A 150 16.71 -6.57 -1.07
C MET A 150 16.93 -6.54 0.43
N TYR A 151 15.82 -6.50 1.16
CA TYR A 151 15.74 -6.63 2.60
C TYR A 151 14.67 -7.65 2.98
N TYR A 152 14.87 -8.34 4.10
CA TYR A 152 13.88 -9.24 4.67
C TYR A 152 13.78 -9.09 6.18
N LEU A 153 12.58 -9.36 6.70
CA LEU A 153 12.27 -9.46 8.13
C LEU A 153 11.40 -10.70 8.32
N LEU A 154 11.64 -11.46 9.39
CA LEU A 154 10.86 -12.64 9.73
C LEU A 154 10.08 -12.40 11.02
N ASP A 155 8.88 -12.94 11.16
CA ASP A 155 8.18 -12.97 12.47
C ASP A 155 8.48 -14.23 13.31
N TYR A 156 9.38 -15.06 12.81
CA TYR A 156 9.76 -16.35 13.38
C TYR A 156 11.29 -16.54 13.38
N GLY A 157 11.73 -17.65 13.97
CA GLY A 157 13.14 -18.01 14.05
C GLY A 157 13.87 -17.31 15.20
N SER A 158 15.20 -17.28 15.12
CA SER A 158 16.07 -16.84 16.22
C SER A 158 16.21 -15.33 16.37
N ASP A 159 15.75 -14.56 15.38
CA ASP A 159 15.90 -13.09 15.35
C ASP A 159 14.70 -12.43 14.66
N PRO A 160 13.49 -12.59 15.22
CA PRO A 160 12.26 -12.06 14.62
C PRO A 160 12.18 -10.54 14.79
N GLY A 161 11.53 -9.88 13.85
CA GLY A 161 11.27 -8.44 13.92
C GLY A 161 12.46 -7.56 13.51
N ASN A 162 13.57 -8.12 13.03
CA ASN A 162 14.73 -7.33 12.58
C ASN A 162 14.92 -7.44 11.06
N TRP A 163 15.07 -6.29 10.39
CA TRP A 163 15.37 -6.22 8.97
C TRP A 163 16.83 -6.57 8.68
N LYS A 164 17.06 -7.36 7.64
CA LYS A 164 18.38 -7.78 7.17
C LYS A 164 18.48 -7.55 5.67
N SER A 165 19.60 -7.00 5.21
CA SER A 165 19.90 -6.96 3.79
C SER A 165 20.21 -8.38 3.26
N TYR A 166 19.90 -8.61 1.99
CA TYR A 166 20.18 -9.88 1.32
C TYR A 166 20.61 -9.65 -0.12
N GLY A 167 21.57 -10.43 -0.60
CA GLY A 167 22.07 -10.33 -1.97
C GLY A 167 22.79 -9.02 -2.27
N GLY A 168 23.07 -8.79 -3.55
CA GLY A 168 23.64 -7.54 -4.06
C GLY A 168 22.56 -6.57 -4.56
N VAL A 169 23.03 -5.41 -5.01
CA VAL A 169 22.23 -4.40 -5.73
C VAL A 169 22.03 -4.80 -7.19
N ILE A 170 20.96 -4.32 -7.83
CA ILE A 170 20.77 -4.46 -9.28
C ILE A 170 21.57 -3.33 -9.94
N GLY A 171 22.63 -3.69 -10.67
CA GLY A 171 23.42 -2.74 -11.46
C GLY A 171 22.77 -2.45 -12.83
N GLU A 172 22.96 -1.23 -13.32
CA GLU A 172 22.68 -0.85 -14.71
C GLU A 172 23.68 -1.50 -15.69
#